data_AF-X0U0P8-F1
#
_entry.id   AF-X0U0P8-F1
#
_cell.length_a   1.000
_cell.length_b   1.000
_cell.length_c   1.000
_cell.angle_alpha   90.00
_cell.angle_beta   90.00
_cell.angle_gamma   90.00
#
_symmetry.space_group_name_H-M   'P 1'
#
loop_
_entity.id
_entity.type
_entity.pdbx_description
1 polymer ?
#
loop_
_entity_poly.entity_id
_entity_poly.type
_entity_poly.pdbx_seq_one_letter_code
_entity_poly.pdbx_strand_id
1 'polypeptide(L)' 'MYQLNNSVTFSGQRISPEEFLNRIVKALDVAVDRRPKERPRKIES' A
#
# COMPACT_ATOMS: atom_id res chain seq x y z
N MET A 1 22.94 -11.58 18.51
CA MET A 1 22.14 -10.39 18.17
C MET A 1 22.14 -10.24 16.66
N TYR A 2 21.02 -10.47 15.98
CA TYR A 2 20.90 -10.19 14.56
C TYR A 2 20.52 -8.71 14.40
N GLN A 3 21.45 -7.87 13.95
CA GLN A 3 21.10 -6.54 13.47
C GLN A 3 20.42 -6.71 12.11
N LEU A 4 19.08 -6.74 12.12
CA LEU A 4 18.33 -6.57 10.89
C LEU A 4 18.62 -5.16 10.38
N ASN A 5 19.30 -5.07 9.22
CA ASN A 5 19.45 -3.83 8.48
C ASN A 5 18.06 -3.41 7.98
N ASN A 6 17.29 -2.77 8.86
CA ASN A 6 15.92 -2.35 8.66
C ASN A 6 15.83 -1.12 7.75
N SER A 7 16.63 -1.01 6.70
CA SER A 7 16.49 0.08 5.74
C SER A 7 16.07 -0.49 4.39
N VAL A 8 14.94 -0.03 3.88
CA VAL A 8 14.47 -0.36 2.54
C VAL A 8 14.98 0.71 1.58
N THR A 9 15.42 0.34 0.38
CA THR A 9 15.77 1.34 -0.65
C THR A 9 14.54 1.60 -1.50
N PHE A 10 14.04 2.84 -1.48
CA PHE A 10 12.93 3.30 -2.29
C PHE A 10 13.37 4.52 -3.10
N SER A 11 13.15 4.50 -4.42
CA SER A 11 13.59 5.55 -5.35
C SER A 11 15.07 5.97 -5.17
N GLY A 12 15.95 5.02 -4.87
CA GLY A 12 17.39 5.29 -4.66
C GLY A 12 17.76 5.87 -3.28
N GLN A 13 16.79 6.07 -2.38
CA GLN A 13 17.03 6.54 -1.01
C GLN A 13 16.73 5.43 0.00
N ARG A 14 17.50 5.37 1.09
CA ARG A 14 17.19 4.49 2.22
C ARG A 14 16.09 5.12 3.07
N ILE A 15 15.00 4.38 3.25
CA ILE A 15 13.87 4.75 4.11
C ILE A 15 13.68 3.68 5.19
N SER A 16 13.05 4.05 6.29
CA SER A 16 12.67 3.06 7.30
C SER A 16 11.56 2.14 6.76
N PRO A 17 11.44 0.89 7.24
CA PRO A 17 10.45 -0.05 6.75
C PRO A 17 9.05 0.40 7.18
N GLU A 18 8.95 1.07 8.33
CA GLU A 18 7.71 1.68 8.80
C GLU A 18 7.24 2.80 7.86
N GLU A 19 8.15 3.68 7.42
CA GLU A 19 7.82 4.72 6.45
C GLU A 19 7.39 4.10 5.11
N PHE A 20 8.07 3.05 4.67
CA PHE A 20 7.71 2.30 3.46
C PHE A 20 6.30 1.71 3.56
N LEU A 21 5.98 1.04 4.66
CA LEU A 21 4.67 0.45 4.91
C LEU A 21 3.58 1.54 4.97
N ASN A 22 3.82 2.66 5.65
CA ASN A 22 2.88 3.78 5.69
C ASN A 22 2.59 4.35 4.29
N ARG A 23 3.59 4.42 3.42
CA ARG A 23 3.41 4.86 2.03
C ARG A 23 2.60 3.83 1.21
N ILE A 24 2.87 2.54 1.38
CA ILE A 24 2.10 1.46 0.74
C ILE A 24 0.63 1.51 1.16
N VAL A 25 0.37 1.61 2.46
CA VAL A 25 -1.01 1.65 3.00
C VAL A 25 -1.76 2.85 2.42
N LYS A 26 -1.17 4.04 2.39
CA LYS A 26 -1.79 5.23 1.77
C LYS A 26 -2.05 5.04 0.28
N ALA A 27 -1.12 4.43 -0.46
CA ALA A 27 -1.29 4.19 -1.89
C ALA A 27 -2.42 3.17 -2.15
N LEU A 28 -2.53 2.14 -1.33
CA LEU A 28 -3.59 1.14 -1.40
C LEU A 28 -4.95 1.73 -1.02
N ASP A 29 -5.01 2.56 0.01
CA ASP A 29 -6.22 3.28 0.42
C ASP A 29 -6.77 4.15 -0.74
N VAL A 30 -5.90 4.92 -1.40
CA VAL A 30 -6.24 5.68 -2.60
C VAL A 30 -6.68 4.77 -3.75
N ALA A 31 -6.05 3.61 -3.93
CA ALA A 31 -6.44 2.67 -4.98
C ALA A 31 -7.81 2.03 -4.72
N VAL A 32 -8.16 1.78 -3.45
CA VAL A 32 -9.48 1.29 -3.04
C VAL A 32 -10.55 2.35 -3.25
N ASP A 33 -10.27 3.61 -2.89
CA ASP A 33 -11.21 4.72 -3.12
C ASP A 33 -11.44 4.98 -4.61
N ARG A 34 -10.38 4.91 -5.42
CA ARG A 34 -10.46 5.07 -6.89
C ARG A 34 -11.00 3.86 -7.62
N ARG A 35 -11.04 2.67 -7.02
CA ARG A 35 -11.66 1.52 -7.65
C ARG A 35 -13.15 1.85 -7.80
N PRO A 36 -13.74 1.65 -9.00
CA PRO A 36 -15.18 1.78 -9.14
C PRO A 36 -15.80 0.82 -8.14
N LYS A 37 -16.46 1.38 -7.10
CA LYS A 37 -17.30 0.63 -6.17
C LYS A 37 -18.14 -0.28 -7.03
N GLU A 38 -17.99 -1.59 -6.84
CA GLU A 38 -18.60 -2.61 -7.68
C GLU A 38 -20.01 -2.15 -8.05
N ARG A 39 -20.21 -1.97 -9.36
CA ARG A 39 -21.51 -1.64 -9.93
C ARG A 39 -22.49 -2.63 -9.30
N PRO A 40 -23.63 -2.21 -8.71
CA PRO A 40 -24.56 -3.14 -8.11
C PRO A 40 -24.87 -4.19 -9.16
N ARG A 41 -24.40 -5.42 -8.91
CA ARG A 41 -24.64 -6.57 -9.77
C ARG A 41 -26.16 -6.65 -9.81
N LYS A 42 -26.76 -6.34 -10.96
CA LYS A 42 -28.20 -6.55 -11.13
C LYS A 42 -28.42 -8.02 -10.84
N ILE A 43 -29.01 -8.32 -9.68
CA ILE A 43 -29.62 -9.62 -9.45
C ILE A 43 -30.83 -9.59 -10.37
N GLU A 44 -30.69 -10.21 -11.55
CA GLU A 44 -31.84 -10.46 -12.40
C GLU A 44 -32.78 -11.38 -11.63
N SER A 45 -34.04 -10.95 -11.56
CA SER A 45 -35.14 -11.61 -10.86
C SER A 45 -35.64 -12.82 -11.63
#